data_AF-A0A8J2N5X3-F1
#
_entry.id   AF-A0A8J2N5X3-F1
#
_cell.length_a   1.000
_cell.length_b   1.000
_cell.length_c   1.000
_cell.angle_alpha   90.00
_cell.angle_beta   90.00
_cell.angle_gamma   90.00
#
_symmetry.space_group_name_H-M   'P 1'
#
loop_
_entity.id
_entity.type
_entity.pdbx_description
1 polymer ?
#
loop_
_entity_poly.entity_id
_entity_poly.type
_entity_poly.pdbx_seq_one_letter_code
_entity_poly.pdbx_strand_id
1 'polypeptide(L)'
;MPHSITSESTPAEESSATLSQADAVKTEPETQDVAMDDAPTPAVVEKPKVSLEELFDDEDSDEEFASSAPAPTSQDDLSQPAPIKITSKSSFSDPDVMRAFYQRLFPFRPLFQWLNHSATPSNDFAHREFAFTLPNDAYLRYQSFPTADLLRKQCINMLPSRFEIGPMYSTNPRDRKTLRKASSFRPLMKELVFDIDMTDYDDIRTCCTGASICLKCWGFITMAIKTIDVALREDFGFKHILWVYSGRRGAHAWVCDKRAREMDDQKRRSVAGYLELLKGGDQGGKRVNARRPLHPHLERSLAVLKEHFQTTILAEQDPWAAEEKAAHLLNLIPDTTLKAALQKKWDSAPSRPSASKWADIDALAKSGALSKTPKDLLEAKQDIILEYTYPRLDAEVSKKLNHLLKSPFVIHPGTGRVCVPIDTRKVEEFDPLSVPTVTQLLQEIDDWSGEETDKKMQDWEKTSLKPYVDYFRRFVAGLVDEEKPALKREREEGADAMEF
;
A
#
# COMPACT_ATOMS: atom_id res chain seq x y z
N MET A 1 65.47 -20.54 19.91
CA MET A 1 66.35 -21.63 20.41
C MET A 1 66.77 -21.27 21.83
N PRO A 2 66.81 -22.25 22.75
CA PRO A 2 65.79 -22.57 23.79
C PRO A 2 65.94 -21.72 25.09
N HIS A 3 65.17 -21.83 26.19
CA HIS A 3 64.19 -22.82 26.72
C HIS A 3 62.80 -22.16 27.02
N SER A 4 61.75 -22.70 27.67
CA SER A 4 61.53 -23.70 28.76
C SER A 4 61.98 -23.23 30.17
N ILE A 5 61.44 -23.67 31.32
CA ILE A 5 60.45 -24.72 31.66
C ILE A 5 59.39 -24.16 32.67
N THR A 6 58.24 -24.81 32.80
CA THR A 6 57.09 -24.53 33.70
C THR A 6 57.10 -25.34 35.02
N SER A 7 56.41 -24.87 36.08
CA SER A 7 55.63 -25.74 37.00
C SER A 7 54.71 -25.00 38.02
N GLU A 8 53.41 -25.28 37.89
CA GLU A 8 52.28 -25.35 38.85
C GLU A 8 52.40 -24.97 40.36
N SER A 9 51.34 -24.35 40.90
CA SER A 9 50.56 -24.89 42.04
C SER A 9 49.28 -24.06 42.35
N THR A 10 48.24 -24.72 42.89
CA THR A 10 46.94 -24.15 43.34
C THR A 10 46.51 -24.87 44.63
N PRO A 11 45.73 -24.29 45.57
CA PRO A 11 44.25 -24.31 45.46
C PRO A 11 43.49 -23.14 46.16
N ALA A 12 42.15 -23.09 45.97
CA ALA A 12 41.12 -22.44 46.82
C ALA A 12 41.17 -20.89 47.02
N GLU A 13 40.11 -20.10 47.27
CA GLU A 13 38.61 -20.16 47.22
C GLU A 13 38.11 -18.69 47.47
N GLU A 14 36.88 -18.20 47.26
CA GLU A 14 35.55 -18.71 46.82
C GLU A 14 34.78 -17.52 46.16
N SER A 15 33.61 -17.79 45.57
CA SER A 15 32.54 -16.88 45.09
C SER A 15 32.83 -16.10 43.78
N SER A 16 32.06 -16.19 42.69
CA SER A 16 30.61 -16.35 42.43
C SER A 16 29.82 -15.02 42.29
N ALA A 17 29.86 -14.45 41.08
CA ALA A 17 28.91 -13.44 40.59
C ALA A 17 28.73 -13.61 39.07
N THR A 18 27.48 -13.62 38.58
CA THR A 18 27.13 -14.09 37.23
C THR A 18 26.96 -12.99 36.19
N LEU A 19 27.29 -13.32 34.94
CA LEU A 19 26.93 -12.55 33.74
C LEU A 19 25.41 -12.57 33.51
N SER A 20 24.87 -11.48 32.97
CA SER A 20 23.49 -11.42 32.47
C SER A 20 23.47 -11.03 30.99
N GLN A 21 23.31 -12.03 30.11
CA GLN A 21 22.80 -11.82 28.75
C GLN A 21 21.27 -11.86 28.80
N ALA A 22 20.63 -11.09 27.92
CA ALA A 22 19.17 -10.98 27.84
C ALA A 22 18.69 -11.14 26.38
N ASP A 23 18.74 -12.37 25.86
CA ASP A 23 18.12 -12.73 24.59
C ASP A 23 16.61 -12.93 24.75
N ALA A 24 15.81 -12.14 24.03
CA ALA A 24 14.35 -12.11 24.16
C ALA A 24 13.65 -13.10 23.22
N VAL A 25 13.88 -14.41 23.43
CA VAL A 25 13.12 -15.47 22.75
C VAL A 25 11.67 -15.45 23.26
N LYS A 26 10.69 -15.26 22.36
CA LYS A 26 9.27 -15.39 22.68
C LYS A 26 8.77 -16.80 22.39
N THR A 27 8.50 -17.55 23.44
CA THR A 27 7.88 -18.88 23.39
C THR A 27 6.41 -18.80 22.98
N GLU A 28 5.94 -19.80 22.24
CA GLU A 28 4.51 -20.05 22.02
C GLU A 28 3.92 -20.78 23.25
N PRO A 29 2.64 -20.57 23.60
CA PRO A 29 1.95 -21.36 24.61
C PRO A 29 1.38 -22.66 24.00
N GLU A 30 1.92 -23.80 24.39
CA GLU A 30 1.34 -25.11 24.07
C GLU A 30 -0.03 -25.28 24.73
N THR A 31 -1.01 -25.82 23.99
CA THR A 31 -2.33 -26.19 24.52
C THR A 31 -2.34 -27.63 24.99
N GLN A 32 -2.63 -27.85 26.28
CA GLN A 32 -2.73 -29.20 26.85
C GLN A 32 -3.98 -29.93 26.36
N ASP A 33 -3.81 -31.21 25.96
CA ASP A 33 -4.92 -32.13 25.70
C ASP A 33 -5.64 -32.54 27.00
N VAL A 34 -6.96 -32.59 26.95
CA VAL A 34 -7.81 -33.28 27.95
C VAL A 34 -8.86 -34.09 27.20
N ALA A 35 -9.07 -35.33 27.62
CA ALA A 35 -9.90 -36.31 26.92
C ALA A 35 -11.42 -36.11 27.10
N MET A 36 -12.18 -36.89 26.34
CA MET A 36 -13.65 -36.82 26.20
C MET A 36 -14.42 -37.36 27.40
N ASP A 37 -15.69 -36.94 27.52
CA ASP A 37 -16.78 -37.76 28.05
C ASP A 37 -18.11 -37.41 27.32
N ASP A 38 -19.17 -38.21 27.55
CA ASP A 38 -20.21 -38.49 26.53
C ASP A 38 -21.46 -37.57 26.49
N ALA A 39 -22.31 -37.76 25.47
CA ALA A 39 -23.49 -36.93 25.12
C ALA A 39 -24.78 -37.24 25.93
N PRO A 40 -25.87 -36.44 25.75
CA PRO A 40 -26.92 -36.90 24.82
C PRO A 40 -27.66 -35.80 24.01
N THR A 41 -28.45 -36.26 23.03
CA THR A 41 -29.29 -35.48 22.09
C THR A 41 -30.55 -34.87 22.74
N PRO A 42 -31.24 -33.91 22.06
CA PRO A 42 -32.62 -34.25 21.66
C PRO A 42 -33.14 -33.67 20.32
N ALA A 43 -34.10 -34.43 19.76
CA ALA A 43 -35.30 -34.01 19.00
C ALA A 43 -35.20 -33.36 17.59
N VAL A 44 -36.20 -33.71 16.77
CA VAL A 44 -36.49 -33.23 15.41
C VAL A 44 -37.72 -32.30 15.44
N VAL A 45 -37.76 -31.28 14.57
CA VAL A 45 -38.98 -30.51 14.26
C VAL A 45 -39.12 -30.39 12.74
N GLU A 46 -40.34 -30.55 12.25
CA GLU A 46 -40.67 -30.68 10.82
C GLU A 46 -40.75 -29.34 10.08
N LYS A 47 -40.74 -29.39 8.73
CA LYS A 47 -41.06 -28.27 7.84
C LYS A 47 -42.19 -28.65 6.88
N PRO A 48 -43.26 -27.85 6.73
CA PRO A 48 -44.15 -27.96 5.57
C PRO A 48 -43.43 -27.45 4.31
N LYS A 49 -43.75 -28.05 3.16
CA LYS A 49 -43.39 -27.54 1.83
C LYS A 49 -44.55 -26.69 1.29
N VAL A 50 -44.24 -25.68 0.48
CA VAL A 50 -45.17 -25.04 -0.46
C VAL A 50 -44.47 -24.94 -1.82
N SER A 51 -45.23 -25.01 -2.92
CA SER A 51 -44.68 -24.97 -4.29
C SER A 51 -44.11 -23.59 -4.65
N LEU A 52 -43.32 -23.54 -5.73
CA LEU A 52 -42.62 -22.35 -6.22
C LEU A 52 -42.73 -22.24 -7.76
N GLU A 53 -43.88 -22.66 -8.29
CA GLU A 53 -44.18 -22.75 -9.74
C GLU A 53 -45.56 -22.16 -10.03
N GLU A 54 -45.77 -20.88 -9.68
CA GLU A 54 -46.90 -20.01 -10.09
C GLU A 54 -46.65 -18.63 -9.45
N LEU A 55 -46.13 -17.66 -10.23
CA LEU A 55 -46.10 -16.18 -9.95
C LEU A 55 -45.20 -15.35 -10.89
N PHE A 56 -44.54 -15.97 -11.89
CA PHE A 56 -43.91 -15.21 -12.99
C PHE A 56 -44.94 -15.01 -14.11
N ASP A 57 -45.48 -13.80 -14.20
CA ASP A 57 -46.04 -13.21 -15.42
C ASP A 57 -45.79 -11.69 -15.34
N ASP A 58 -45.56 -11.04 -16.47
CA ASP A 58 -45.05 -9.65 -16.55
C ASP A 58 -46.17 -8.59 -16.52
N GLU A 59 -45.86 -7.38 -16.02
CA GLU A 59 -46.08 -6.08 -16.72
C GLU A 59 -45.69 -4.85 -15.85
N ASP A 60 -45.28 -3.75 -16.50
CA ASP A 60 -44.89 -2.48 -15.87
C ASP A 60 -46.11 -1.57 -15.59
N SER A 61 -46.20 -0.97 -14.40
CA SER A 61 -46.85 0.34 -14.20
C SER A 61 -46.46 1.00 -12.88
N ASP A 62 -46.08 2.28 -12.91
CA ASP A 62 -46.23 3.18 -11.77
C ASP A 62 -47.72 3.54 -11.60
N GLU A 63 -48.23 3.65 -10.36
CA GLU A 63 -49.02 4.81 -9.89
C GLU A 63 -49.34 4.72 -8.37
N GLU A 64 -49.85 5.82 -7.80
CA GLU A 64 -50.01 6.04 -6.36
C GLU A 64 -51.29 5.43 -5.76
N PHE A 65 -51.27 5.11 -4.46
CA PHE A 65 -52.50 5.10 -3.63
C PHE A 65 -52.24 5.55 -2.18
N ALA A 66 -53.23 6.20 -1.56
CA ALA A 66 -53.10 6.89 -0.27
C ALA A 66 -54.32 6.68 0.66
N SER A 67 -54.27 7.28 1.86
CA SER A 67 -55.28 7.25 2.94
C SER A 67 -55.30 5.95 3.79
N SER A 68 -55.64 5.93 5.08
CA SER A 68 -56.30 6.93 5.95
C SER A 68 -55.70 6.99 7.38
N ALA A 69 -55.97 8.05 8.14
CA ALA A 69 -55.38 8.35 9.47
C ALA A 69 -56.16 7.73 10.67
N PRO A 70 -55.68 7.84 11.94
CA PRO A 70 -55.78 9.11 12.69
C PRO A 70 -54.56 9.52 13.55
N ALA A 71 -54.46 10.81 13.88
CA ALA A 71 -53.62 11.41 14.94
C ALA A 71 -54.48 11.58 16.23
N PRO A 72 -53.95 11.84 17.47
CA PRO A 72 -52.75 12.59 17.88
C PRO A 72 -51.70 11.71 18.65
N THR A 73 -50.54 12.17 19.15
CA THR A 73 -50.19 13.46 19.79
C THR A 73 -48.70 13.81 19.64
N SER A 74 -48.33 15.05 20.03
CA SER A 74 -47.03 15.72 19.79
C SER A 74 -45.81 15.19 20.55
N GLN A 75 -44.63 15.59 20.07
CA GLN A 75 -43.27 15.48 20.64
C GLN A 75 -42.58 14.12 20.47
N ASP A 76 -41.83 13.98 19.37
CA ASP A 76 -40.37 14.16 19.44
C ASP A 76 -39.86 14.72 18.10
N ASP A 77 -39.04 15.78 18.15
CA ASP A 77 -38.53 16.46 16.95
C ASP A 77 -37.17 15.88 16.56
N LEU A 78 -37.10 15.20 15.41
CA LEU A 78 -35.87 14.58 14.88
C LEU A 78 -34.94 15.65 14.27
N SER A 79 -34.49 16.53 15.17
CA SER A 79 -33.52 17.58 14.90
C SER A 79 -32.27 17.04 14.18
N GLN A 80 -31.79 17.85 13.23
CA GLN A 80 -30.55 17.59 12.50
C GLN A 80 -29.39 17.43 13.51
N PRO A 81 -28.40 16.55 13.25
CA PRO A 81 -27.26 16.38 14.14
C PRO A 81 -26.56 17.73 14.32
N ALA A 82 -26.52 18.22 15.56
CA ALA A 82 -26.00 19.55 15.86
C ALA A 82 -24.56 19.72 15.36
N PRO A 83 -24.19 20.91 14.83
CA PRO A 83 -22.87 21.13 14.25
C PRO A 83 -21.78 20.86 15.29
N ILE A 84 -20.97 19.84 15.01
CA ILE A 84 -19.87 19.40 15.88
C ILE A 84 -18.84 20.52 15.89
N LYS A 85 -18.57 21.10 17.07
CA LYS A 85 -17.61 22.21 17.22
C LYS A 85 -16.16 21.71 17.14
N ILE A 86 -15.76 21.31 15.94
CA ILE A 86 -14.39 20.89 15.59
C ILE A 86 -13.49 22.12 15.76
N THR A 87 -12.73 22.15 16.85
CA THR A 87 -11.69 23.18 17.06
C THR A 87 -10.37 22.71 16.46
N SER A 88 -9.47 23.65 16.16
CA SER A 88 -8.11 23.41 15.68
C SER A 88 -7.18 22.68 16.66
N LYS A 89 -7.72 22.18 17.80
CA LYS A 89 -7.04 21.33 18.78
C LYS A 89 -7.60 19.90 18.85
N SER A 90 -8.64 19.57 18.09
CA SER A 90 -9.15 18.20 17.99
C SER A 90 -8.11 17.27 17.34
N SER A 91 -7.97 16.06 17.87
CA SER A 91 -7.09 15.04 17.27
C SER A 91 -7.71 14.54 15.96
N PHE A 92 -6.90 14.21 14.96
CA PHE A 92 -7.39 13.54 13.75
C PHE A 92 -7.99 12.15 14.04
N SER A 93 -7.69 11.57 15.20
CA SER A 93 -8.25 10.30 15.69
C SER A 93 -9.38 10.50 16.71
N ASP A 94 -9.91 11.72 16.84
CA ASP A 94 -11.03 12.03 17.73
C ASP A 94 -12.30 11.24 17.31
N PRO A 95 -13.05 10.64 18.26
CA PRO A 95 -14.22 9.82 17.93
C PRO A 95 -15.29 10.55 17.12
N ASP A 96 -15.54 11.83 17.37
CA ASP A 96 -16.60 12.57 16.67
C ASP A 96 -16.15 13.02 15.28
N VAL A 97 -14.86 13.37 15.12
CA VAL A 97 -14.23 13.61 13.81
C VAL A 97 -14.28 12.34 12.96
N MET A 98 -13.89 11.19 13.50
CA MET A 98 -13.94 9.91 12.79
C MET A 98 -15.36 9.42 12.52
N ARG A 99 -16.32 9.71 13.41
CA ARG A 99 -17.75 9.44 13.22
C ARG A 99 -18.32 10.25 12.07
N ALA A 100 -18.10 11.57 12.06
CA ALA A 100 -18.54 12.46 10.99
C ALA A 100 -17.91 12.05 9.64
N PHE A 101 -16.63 11.69 9.65
CA PHE A 101 -15.92 11.19 8.46
C PHE A 101 -16.56 9.93 7.86
N TYR A 102 -16.78 8.88 8.64
CA TYR A 102 -17.45 7.66 8.16
C TYR A 102 -18.96 7.83 7.90
N GLN A 103 -19.60 8.87 8.46
CA GLN A 103 -21.00 9.18 8.15
C GLN A 103 -21.15 9.95 6.83
N ARG A 104 -20.32 10.97 6.59
CA ARG A 104 -20.49 12.00 5.53
C ARG A 104 -19.55 11.84 4.34
N LEU A 105 -18.29 11.48 4.56
CA LEU A 105 -17.19 11.65 3.59
C LEU A 105 -16.69 10.35 2.95
N PHE A 106 -16.64 9.23 3.69
CA PHE A 106 -16.01 8.01 3.17
C PHE A 106 -16.81 7.35 2.02
N PRO A 107 -16.21 7.08 0.84
CA PRO A 107 -16.91 6.59 -0.35
C PRO A 107 -17.18 5.07 -0.31
N PHE A 108 -18.04 4.62 0.61
CA PHE A 108 -18.35 3.19 0.80
C PHE A 108 -18.89 2.47 -0.46
N ARG A 109 -19.78 3.12 -1.24
CA ARG A 109 -20.36 2.49 -2.44
C ARG A 109 -19.32 2.30 -3.57
N PRO A 110 -18.49 3.31 -3.93
CA PRO A 110 -17.33 3.08 -4.81
C PRO A 110 -16.34 2.04 -4.28
N LEU A 111 -16.01 2.03 -2.99
CA LEU A 111 -15.10 1.02 -2.40
C LEU A 111 -15.66 -0.40 -2.51
N PHE A 112 -16.97 -0.55 -2.26
CA PHE A 112 -17.68 -1.81 -2.46
C PHE A 112 -17.63 -2.26 -3.93
N GLN A 113 -18.02 -1.38 -4.87
CA GLN A 113 -18.03 -1.71 -6.31
C GLN A 113 -16.64 -2.08 -6.84
N TRP A 114 -15.58 -1.46 -6.30
CA TRP A 114 -14.19 -1.82 -6.58
C TRP A 114 -13.87 -3.26 -6.13
N LEU A 115 -14.07 -3.56 -4.84
CA LEU A 115 -13.65 -4.82 -4.22
C LEU A 115 -14.56 -6.02 -4.54
N ASN A 116 -15.80 -5.74 -4.94
CA ASN A 116 -16.81 -6.70 -5.38
C ASN A 116 -16.77 -6.95 -6.90
N HIS A 117 -16.01 -6.14 -7.66
CA HIS A 117 -15.88 -6.18 -9.13
C HIS A 117 -17.21 -6.10 -9.91
N SER A 118 -18.29 -5.69 -9.23
CA SER A 118 -19.67 -5.69 -9.72
C SER A 118 -20.53 -4.74 -8.89
N ALA A 119 -21.66 -4.31 -9.45
CA ALA A 119 -22.69 -3.57 -8.71
C ALA A 119 -23.54 -4.48 -7.78
N THR A 120 -23.66 -5.76 -8.12
CA THR A 120 -24.49 -6.74 -7.38
C THR A 120 -23.63 -7.51 -6.37
N PRO A 121 -24.01 -7.61 -5.08
CA PRO A 121 -23.23 -8.31 -4.05
C PRO A 121 -22.82 -9.74 -4.43
N SER A 122 -21.57 -10.09 -4.13
CA SER A 122 -20.97 -11.39 -4.41
C SER A 122 -19.95 -11.80 -3.33
N ASN A 123 -19.40 -13.01 -3.46
CA ASN A 123 -18.38 -13.52 -2.53
C ASN A 123 -17.06 -12.73 -2.57
N ASP A 124 -16.75 -12.04 -3.68
CA ASP A 124 -15.58 -11.15 -3.83
C ASP A 124 -15.52 -10.05 -2.77
N PHE A 125 -16.69 -9.67 -2.24
CA PHE A 125 -16.82 -8.78 -1.08
C PHE A 125 -17.23 -9.54 0.19
N ALA A 126 -18.23 -10.43 0.12
CA ALA A 126 -18.77 -11.11 1.30
C ALA A 126 -17.78 -12.05 2.02
N HIS A 127 -16.82 -12.64 1.30
CA HIS A 127 -15.74 -13.46 1.85
C HIS A 127 -14.39 -12.71 1.92
N ARG A 128 -14.36 -11.39 1.70
CA ARG A 128 -13.14 -10.60 1.79
C ARG A 128 -12.78 -10.28 3.24
N GLU A 129 -11.51 -10.47 3.59
CA GLU A 129 -11.00 -10.01 4.88
C GLU A 129 -10.82 -8.49 4.89
N PHE A 130 -11.34 -7.87 5.94
CA PHE A 130 -10.93 -6.56 6.42
C PHE A 130 -10.27 -6.71 7.80
N ALA A 131 -9.24 -5.92 8.06
CA ALA A 131 -8.62 -5.80 9.37
C ALA A 131 -8.79 -4.38 9.90
N PHE A 132 -9.39 -4.23 11.08
CA PHE A 132 -9.64 -2.91 11.69
C PHE A 132 -8.59 -2.63 12.77
N THR A 133 -7.95 -1.47 12.71
CA THR A 133 -7.20 -0.91 13.86
C THR A 133 -8.13 0.04 14.60
N LEU A 134 -8.36 -0.19 15.90
CA LEU A 134 -9.21 0.67 16.72
C LEU A 134 -8.44 1.84 17.36
N PRO A 135 -9.12 2.85 17.96
CA PRO A 135 -8.46 3.98 18.62
C PRO A 135 -7.61 3.60 19.86
N ASN A 136 -7.77 2.38 20.38
CA ASN A 136 -6.95 1.80 21.45
C ASN A 136 -5.89 0.81 20.91
N ASP A 137 -5.51 0.94 19.64
CA ASP A 137 -4.61 0.06 18.89
C ASP A 137 -5.00 -1.43 18.83
N ALA A 138 -6.20 -1.80 19.27
CA ALA A 138 -6.70 -3.16 19.17
C ALA A 138 -6.86 -3.57 17.69
N TYR A 139 -6.22 -4.68 17.32
CA TYR A 139 -6.08 -5.13 15.94
C TYR A 139 -7.02 -6.29 15.61
N LEU A 140 -8.10 -6.00 14.89
CA LEU A 140 -9.22 -6.91 14.64
C LEU A 140 -9.23 -7.41 13.20
N ARG A 141 -8.45 -8.48 12.95
CA ARG A 141 -8.44 -9.24 11.69
C ARG A 141 -9.76 -9.99 11.41
N TYR A 142 -9.87 -10.52 10.20
CA TYR A 142 -10.93 -11.43 9.76
C TYR A 142 -12.36 -10.88 9.95
N GLN A 143 -12.51 -9.56 9.81
CA GLN A 143 -13.84 -8.98 9.58
C GLN A 143 -14.22 -9.18 8.11
N SER A 144 -15.52 -9.16 7.83
CA SER A 144 -16.10 -9.33 6.50
C SER A 144 -17.53 -8.79 6.54
N PHE A 145 -18.04 -8.35 5.39
CA PHE A 145 -19.34 -7.72 5.25
C PHE A 145 -19.90 -8.08 3.85
N PRO A 146 -21.18 -8.44 3.69
CA PRO A 146 -21.72 -8.77 2.37
C PRO A 146 -22.16 -7.54 1.54
N THR A 147 -22.29 -6.36 2.16
CA THR A 147 -22.72 -5.13 1.47
C THR A 147 -21.96 -3.88 1.96
N ALA A 148 -21.96 -2.83 1.13
CA ALA A 148 -21.43 -1.51 1.47
C ALA A 148 -22.00 -0.95 2.78
N ASP A 149 -23.32 -1.10 2.99
CA ASP A 149 -24.02 -0.55 4.16
C ASP A 149 -23.68 -1.27 5.46
N LEU A 150 -23.36 -2.57 5.41
CA LEU A 150 -22.92 -3.32 6.59
C LEU A 150 -21.47 -3.01 6.97
N LEU A 151 -20.60 -2.78 5.98
CA LEU A 151 -19.28 -2.19 6.22
C LEU A 151 -19.41 -0.78 6.83
N ARG A 152 -20.22 0.10 6.21
CA ARG A 152 -20.48 1.47 6.71
C ARG A 152 -21.01 1.47 8.14
N LYS A 153 -22.01 0.63 8.44
CA LYS A 153 -22.58 0.48 9.78
C LYS A 153 -21.51 0.09 10.81
N GLN A 154 -20.58 -0.80 10.47
CA GLN A 154 -19.53 -1.22 11.40
C GLN A 154 -18.38 -0.21 11.51
N CYS A 155 -18.02 0.52 10.45
CA CYS A 155 -17.10 1.66 10.57
C CYS A 155 -17.66 2.77 11.48
N ILE A 156 -18.95 3.09 11.38
CA ILE A 156 -19.63 4.08 12.24
C ILE A 156 -19.80 3.58 13.69
N ASN A 157 -19.97 2.27 13.88
CA ASN A 157 -20.08 1.64 15.20
C ASN A 157 -18.73 1.58 15.93
N MET A 158 -17.69 1.09 15.25
CA MET A 158 -16.39 0.76 15.86
C MET A 158 -15.36 1.89 15.76
N LEU A 159 -15.60 2.89 14.90
CA LEU A 159 -14.71 4.04 14.64
C LEU A 159 -13.22 3.66 14.46
N PRO A 160 -12.89 2.73 13.54
CA PRO A 160 -11.50 2.31 13.35
C PRO A 160 -10.63 3.49 12.88
N SER A 161 -9.46 3.66 13.50
CA SER A 161 -8.48 4.70 13.15
C SER A 161 -7.94 4.50 11.72
N ARG A 162 -7.89 3.24 11.28
CA ARG A 162 -7.73 2.81 9.88
C ARG A 162 -8.25 1.39 9.71
N PHE A 163 -8.41 0.96 8.46
CA PHE A 163 -8.56 -0.46 8.14
C PHE A 163 -7.72 -0.87 6.91
N GLU A 164 -7.31 -2.14 6.89
CA GLU A 164 -6.61 -2.79 5.79
C GLU A 164 -7.51 -3.81 5.07
N ILE A 165 -7.23 -4.04 3.79
CA ILE A 165 -7.97 -4.95 2.91
C ILE A 165 -7.12 -6.17 2.57
N GLY A 166 -7.67 -7.35 2.82
CA GLY A 166 -7.08 -8.64 2.57
C GLY A 166 -7.62 -9.33 1.31
N PRO A 167 -7.33 -10.63 1.15
CA PRO A 167 -7.88 -11.46 0.09
C PRO A 167 -9.37 -11.74 0.29
N MET A 168 -10.04 -12.14 -0.80
CA MET A 168 -11.24 -12.97 -0.73
C MET A 168 -10.84 -14.42 -0.41
N TYR A 169 -11.55 -15.00 0.56
CA TYR A 169 -11.35 -16.36 1.05
C TYR A 169 -12.38 -17.34 0.47
N SER A 170 -12.04 -18.63 0.50
CA SER A 170 -12.94 -19.74 0.15
C SER A 170 -14.24 -19.80 0.95
N THR A 171 -14.26 -19.22 2.16
CA THR A 171 -15.44 -19.07 3.02
C THR A 171 -15.36 -17.75 3.79
N ASN A 172 -16.47 -17.32 4.38
CA ASN A 172 -16.54 -16.16 5.27
C ASN A 172 -15.40 -16.12 6.34
N PRO A 173 -14.52 -15.09 6.34
CA PRO A 173 -13.43 -14.94 7.33
C PRO A 173 -13.83 -14.98 8.80
N ARG A 174 -15.06 -14.53 9.12
CA ARG A 174 -15.60 -14.53 10.48
C ARG A 174 -15.79 -15.96 11.00
N ASP A 175 -16.23 -16.85 10.12
CA ASP A 175 -16.64 -18.21 10.45
C ASP A 175 -15.48 -19.21 10.44
N ARG A 176 -14.25 -18.77 10.11
CA ARG A 176 -13.06 -19.63 9.97
C ARG A 176 -12.77 -20.56 11.14
N LYS A 177 -13.20 -20.20 12.36
CA LYS A 177 -13.05 -21.00 13.59
C LYS A 177 -14.03 -22.18 13.68
N THR A 178 -15.08 -22.22 12.87
CA THR A 178 -16.11 -23.28 12.84
C THR A 178 -15.77 -24.42 11.86
N LEU A 179 -14.73 -24.24 11.04
CA LEU A 179 -14.39 -25.12 9.94
C LEU A 179 -13.63 -26.37 10.43
N ARG A 180 -14.21 -27.56 10.19
CA ARG A 180 -13.64 -28.86 10.60
C ARG A 180 -12.26 -29.19 10.02
N LYS A 181 -11.80 -28.47 8.99
CA LYS A 181 -10.48 -28.64 8.35
C LYS A 181 -9.88 -27.26 8.09
N ALA A 182 -8.76 -26.92 8.72
CA ALA A 182 -8.10 -25.63 8.53
C ALA A 182 -7.78 -25.34 7.05
N SER A 183 -7.39 -26.35 6.27
CA SER A 183 -7.12 -26.26 4.82
C SER A 183 -8.34 -25.94 3.94
N SER A 184 -9.56 -25.96 4.50
CA SER A 184 -10.75 -25.44 3.81
C SER A 184 -10.83 -23.91 3.83
N PHE A 185 -10.13 -23.23 4.74
CA PHE A 185 -9.97 -21.78 4.78
C PHE A 185 -8.68 -21.36 4.08
N ARG A 186 -8.79 -20.91 2.84
CA ARG A 186 -7.64 -20.42 2.06
C ARG A 186 -8.01 -19.14 1.31
N PRO A 187 -7.06 -18.21 1.12
CA PRO A 187 -7.27 -17.11 0.20
C PRO A 187 -7.38 -17.66 -1.23
N LEU A 188 -8.28 -17.08 -2.03
CA LEU A 188 -8.47 -17.44 -3.44
C LEU A 188 -7.96 -16.35 -4.37
N MET A 189 -8.23 -15.07 -4.04
CA MET A 189 -7.76 -13.94 -4.83
C MET A 189 -7.59 -12.67 -3.99
N LYS A 190 -6.64 -11.82 -4.41
CA LYS A 190 -6.37 -10.48 -3.90
C LYS A 190 -5.64 -9.69 -4.98
N GLU A 191 -5.97 -8.43 -5.13
CA GLU A 191 -5.23 -7.46 -5.94
C GLU A 191 -3.70 -7.63 -5.73
N LEU A 192 -2.92 -7.57 -6.80
CA LEU A 192 -1.46 -7.55 -6.68
C LEU A 192 -1.06 -6.15 -6.20
N VAL A 193 -0.38 -6.08 -5.06
CA VAL A 193 -0.07 -4.81 -4.38
C VAL A 193 1.42 -4.58 -4.27
N PHE A 194 1.81 -3.32 -4.28
CA PHE A 194 3.19 -2.86 -4.01
C PHE A 194 3.13 -1.69 -3.02
N ASP A 195 4.12 -1.59 -2.13
CA ASP A 195 4.29 -0.45 -1.22
C ASP A 195 5.69 0.18 -1.41
N ILE A 196 5.76 1.48 -1.19
CA ILE A 196 6.93 2.35 -1.38
C ILE A 196 6.90 3.38 -0.26
N ASP A 197 7.83 3.30 0.70
CA ASP A 197 7.97 4.29 1.77
C ASP A 197 9.26 5.11 1.62
N MET A 198 9.19 6.41 1.86
CA MET A 198 10.34 7.31 1.88
C MET A 198 11.47 6.90 2.85
N THR A 199 11.21 6.13 3.92
CA THR A 199 12.30 5.63 4.79
C THR A 199 13.30 4.79 4.05
N ASP A 200 12.89 4.08 3.00
CA ASP A 200 13.78 3.20 2.24
C ASP A 200 14.85 4.00 1.46
N TYR A 201 14.71 5.33 1.41
CA TYR A 201 15.58 6.29 0.72
C TYR A 201 16.36 7.19 1.70
N ASP A 202 16.33 6.94 3.02
CA ASP A 202 17.02 7.76 4.05
C ASP A 202 18.55 7.80 3.89
N ASP A 203 19.15 6.77 3.29
CA ASP A 203 20.57 6.70 2.93
C ASP A 203 20.97 7.69 1.82
N ILE A 204 20.09 7.95 0.85
CA ILE A 204 20.40 8.77 -0.34
C ILE A 204 19.75 10.16 -0.34
N ARG A 205 18.66 10.38 0.40
CA ARG A 205 18.11 11.73 0.59
C ARG A 205 18.91 12.54 1.62
N THR A 206 18.62 13.84 1.69
CA THR A 206 19.27 14.80 2.60
C THR A 206 18.29 15.83 3.15
N CYS A 207 17.23 16.17 2.41
CA CYS A 207 16.32 17.26 2.75
C CYS A 207 15.36 16.94 3.91
N CYS A 208 15.21 15.67 4.28
CA CYS A 208 14.33 15.14 5.31
C CYS A 208 14.91 13.84 5.86
N THR A 209 14.50 13.44 7.07
CA THR A 209 14.85 12.15 7.69
C THR A 209 13.61 11.42 8.22
N GLY A 210 13.67 10.08 8.27
CA GLY A 210 12.65 9.22 8.85
C GLY A 210 11.23 9.49 8.35
N ALA A 211 10.37 9.99 9.24
CA ALA A 211 8.93 10.13 8.98
C ALA A 211 8.49 11.51 8.45
N SER A 212 9.45 12.38 8.08
CA SER A 212 9.23 13.69 7.46
C SER A 212 9.37 13.63 5.93
N ILE A 213 8.64 14.50 5.21
CA ILE A 213 8.73 14.68 3.75
C ILE A 213 8.64 16.16 3.34
N CYS A 214 9.13 16.45 2.14
CA CYS A 214 8.86 17.67 1.37
C CYS A 214 8.89 17.34 -0.13
N LEU A 215 8.54 18.31 -0.99
CA LEU A 215 8.49 18.13 -2.45
C LEU A 215 9.79 17.55 -3.04
N LYS A 216 10.96 18.00 -2.56
CA LYS A 216 12.29 17.51 -3.01
C LYS A 216 12.46 16.00 -2.87
N CYS A 217 11.99 15.40 -1.77
CA CYS A 217 12.07 13.94 -1.62
C CYS A 217 10.85 13.23 -2.21
N TRP A 218 9.72 13.91 -2.42
CA TRP A 218 8.59 13.34 -3.16
C TRP A 218 8.97 12.92 -4.59
N GLY A 219 9.99 13.54 -5.19
CA GLY A 219 10.61 13.07 -6.43
C GLY A 219 11.01 11.58 -6.42
N PHE A 220 11.38 10.98 -5.27
CA PHE A 220 11.62 9.54 -5.17
C PHE A 220 10.36 8.70 -5.40
N ILE A 221 9.22 9.11 -4.84
CA ILE A 221 7.94 8.43 -5.05
C ILE A 221 7.45 8.65 -6.50
N THR A 222 7.64 9.85 -7.07
CA THR A 222 7.36 10.14 -8.48
C THR A 222 8.18 9.24 -9.43
N MET A 223 9.49 9.12 -9.21
CA MET A 223 10.37 8.20 -9.96
C MET A 223 9.91 6.75 -9.85
N ALA A 224 9.54 6.32 -8.64
CA ALA A 224 9.10 4.96 -8.36
C ALA A 224 7.77 4.64 -9.05
N ILE A 225 6.75 5.51 -8.94
CA ILE A 225 5.46 5.35 -9.63
C ILE A 225 5.68 5.27 -11.15
N LYS A 226 6.42 6.22 -11.75
CA LYS A 226 6.67 6.22 -13.21
C LYS A 226 7.37 4.94 -13.68
N THR A 227 8.32 4.44 -12.92
CA THR A 227 9.10 3.24 -13.29
C THR A 227 8.26 1.95 -13.17
N ILE A 228 7.47 1.82 -12.09
CA ILE A 228 6.67 0.62 -11.83
C ILE A 228 5.39 0.59 -12.68
N ASP A 229 4.67 1.72 -12.83
CA ASP A 229 3.43 1.78 -13.62
C ASP A 229 3.69 1.42 -15.09
N VAL A 230 4.80 1.93 -15.67
CA VAL A 230 5.22 1.57 -17.03
C VAL A 230 5.58 0.09 -17.15
N ALA A 231 6.30 -0.50 -16.19
CA ALA A 231 6.62 -1.93 -16.23
C ALA A 231 5.38 -2.83 -16.10
N LEU A 232 4.45 -2.46 -15.20
CA LEU A 232 3.18 -3.17 -15.03
C LEU A 232 2.29 -3.10 -16.28
N ARG A 233 2.29 -1.96 -17.00
CA ARG A 233 1.54 -1.79 -18.25
C ARG A 233 2.20 -2.46 -19.45
N GLU A 234 3.48 -2.19 -19.70
CA GLU A 234 4.17 -2.63 -20.92
C GLU A 234 4.65 -4.08 -20.85
N ASP A 235 5.26 -4.50 -19.74
CA ASP A 235 5.88 -5.84 -19.64
C ASP A 235 4.85 -6.90 -19.22
N PHE A 236 3.97 -6.54 -18.29
CA PHE A 236 2.95 -7.45 -17.75
C PHE A 236 1.56 -7.26 -18.36
N GLY A 237 1.32 -6.21 -19.15
CA GLY A 237 0.04 -5.95 -19.82
C GLY A 237 -1.11 -5.53 -18.90
N PHE A 238 -0.84 -5.08 -17.67
CA PHE A 238 -1.89 -4.73 -16.71
C PHE A 238 -2.54 -3.39 -17.05
N LYS A 239 -3.86 -3.29 -16.84
CA LYS A 239 -4.64 -2.06 -17.15
C LYS A 239 -5.06 -1.32 -15.90
N HIS A 240 -5.65 -2.04 -14.95
CA HIS A 240 -6.39 -1.50 -13.81
C HIS A 240 -5.47 -1.32 -12.61
N ILE A 241 -4.50 -0.42 -12.75
CA ILE A 241 -3.53 -0.08 -11.70
C ILE A 241 -4.01 1.19 -10.99
N LEU A 242 -4.41 1.05 -9.72
CA LEU A 242 -4.78 2.17 -8.85
C LEU A 242 -3.61 2.51 -7.93
N TRP A 243 -3.00 3.68 -8.15
CA TRP A 243 -2.03 4.25 -7.22
C TRP A 243 -2.72 5.09 -6.15
N VAL A 244 -2.26 4.99 -4.91
CA VAL A 244 -2.90 5.58 -3.72
C VAL A 244 -1.84 6.13 -2.77
N TYR A 245 -1.97 7.38 -2.37
CA TYR A 245 -1.13 8.01 -1.36
C TYR A 245 -1.31 7.33 0.01
N SER A 246 -0.22 7.00 0.71
CA SER A 246 -0.26 6.32 2.00
C SER A 246 -0.78 7.19 3.16
N GLY A 247 -1.14 8.45 2.89
CA GLY A 247 -1.58 9.46 3.86
C GLY A 247 -0.43 10.16 4.60
N ARG A 248 0.83 9.81 4.31
CA ARG A 248 2.01 10.46 4.92
C ARG A 248 3.19 10.63 3.98
N ARG A 249 3.80 9.54 3.51
CA ARG A 249 5.19 9.54 2.97
C ARG A 249 5.47 8.47 1.91
N GLY A 250 4.45 7.87 1.33
CA GLY A 250 4.59 6.76 0.41
C GLY A 250 3.40 6.60 -0.52
N ALA A 251 3.46 5.62 -1.41
CA ALA A 251 2.37 5.29 -2.32
C ALA A 251 2.20 3.77 -2.46
N HIS A 252 0.95 3.32 -2.39
CA HIS A 252 0.58 1.94 -2.64
C HIS A 252 0.08 1.79 -4.09
N ALA A 253 0.45 0.72 -4.78
CA ALA A 253 -0.22 0.30 -6.01
C ALA A 253 -1.20 -0.84 -5.72
N TRP A 254 -2.34 -0.84 -6.42
CA TRP A 254 -3.31 -1.94 -6.44
C TRP A 254 -3.59 -2.32 -7.89
N VAL A 255 -3.02 -3.44 -8.34
CA VAL A 255 -3.26 -4.02 -9.66
C VAL A 255 -4.49 -4.92 -9.60
N CYS A 256 -5.56 -4.49 -10.26
CA CYS A 256 -6.92 -4.99 -10.06
C CYS A 256 -7.41 -5.92 -11.20
N ASP A 257 -6.68 -6.06 -12.31
CA ASP A 257 -6.98 -7.02 -13.39
C ASP A 257 -7.28 -8.42 -12.82
N LYS A 258 -8.32 -9.12 -13.29
CA LYS A 258 -8.72 -10.47 -12.78
C LYS A 258 -7.55 -11.45 -12.65
N ARG A 259 -6.74 -11.60 -13.72
CA ARG A 259 -5.52 -12.43 -13.74
C ARG A 259 -4.40 -11.98 -12.77
N ALA A 260 -4.43 -10.75 -12.28
CA ALA A 260 -3.56 -10.27 -11.20
C ALA A 260 -4.14 -10.65 -9.84
N ARG A 261 -5.46 -10.52 -9.66
CA ARG A 261 -6.17 -10.92 -8.44
C ARG A 261 -5.95 -12.41 -8.14
N GLU A 262 -6.00 -13.24 -9.17
CA GLU A 262 -5.89 -14.71 -9.11
C GLU A 262 -4.43 -15.23 -9.09
N MET A 263 -3.43 -14.35 -9.01
CA MET A 263 -2.04 -14.81 -8.92
C MET A 263 -1.78 -15.52 -7.59
N ASP A 264 -1.27 -16.75 -7.67
CA ASP A 264 -0.65 -17.44 -6.54
C ASP A 264 0.65 -16.77 -6.08
N ASP A 265 1.09 -17.15 -4.89
CA ASP A 265 2.32 -16.71 -4.24
C ASP A 265 3.61 -16.89 -5.08
N GLN A 266 3.67 -17.87 -6.00
CA GLN A 266 4.86 -18.07 -6.85
C GLN A 266 4.88 -17.09 -8.01
N LYS A 267 3.73 -16.85 -8.66
CA LYS A 267 3.57 -15.78 -9.66
C LYS A 267 3.87 -14.42 -9.02
N ARG A 268 3.33 -14.14 -7.83
CA ARG A 268 3.62 -12.92 -7.04
C ARG A 268 5.10 -12.74 -6.75
N ARG A 269 5.79 -13.77 -6.24
CA ARG A 269 7.25 -13.76 -6.06
C ARG A 269 8.02 -13.47 -7.35
N SER A 270 7.55 -13.96 -8.49
CA SER A 270 8.19 -13.74 -9.79
C SER A 270 8.02 -12.30 -10.28
N VAL A 271 6.83 -11.70 -10.15
CA VAL A 271 6.59 -10.29 -10.51
C VAL A 271 7.36 -9.36 -9.58
N ALA A 272 7.31 -9.60 -8.26
CA ALA A 272 8.09 -8.82 -7.30
C ALA A 272 9.61 -8.93 -7.58
N GLY A 273 10.12 -10.15 -7.80
CA GLY A 273 11.54 -10.40 -8.09
C GLY A 273 12.05 -9.86 -9.43
N TYR A 274 11.15 -9.59 -10.38
CA TYR A 274 11.44 -8.90 -11.65
C TYR A 274 11.64 -7.39 -11.45
N LEU A 275 10.84 -6.78 -10.55
CA LEU A 275 10.89 -5.35 -10.22
C LEU A 275 11.91 -5.02 -9.11
N GLU A 276 12.30 -6.00 -8.29
CA GLU A 276 13.26 -5.86 -7.18
C GLU A 276 14.72 -5.84 -7.72
N LEU A 277 15.27 -4.65 -7.98
CA LEU A 277 16.65 -4.46 -8.47
C LEU A 277 17.71 -4.35 -7.35
N LEU A 278 17.49 -3.49 -6.35
CA LEU A 278 18.46 -3.24 -5.30
C LEU A 278 18.46 -4.41 -4.32
N LYS A 279 19.62 -5.05 -4.10
CA LYS A 279 19.74 -6.21 -3.21
C LYS A 279 20.99 -6.09 -2.34
N GLY A 280 20.78 -6.08 -1.03
CA GLY A 280 21.81 -5.86 -0.01
C GLY A 280 21.36 -4.78 0.97
N GLY A 281 21.38 -5.10 2.28
CA GLY A 281 21.04 -4.16 3.36
C GLY A 281 22.19 -3.20 3.70
N ASP A 282 22.18 -2.67 4.93
CA ASP A 282 22.96 -1.49 5.34
C ASP A 282 24.49 -1.65 5.42
N GLN A 283 25.05 -2.76 4.95
CA GLN A 283 26.50 -3.03 4.96
C GLN A 283 27.26 -2.32 3.82
N GLY A 284 27.02 -1.01 3.62
CA GLY A 284 27.91 -0.05 2.93
C GLY A 284 28.41 -0.38 1.51
N GLY A 285 27.86 -1.39 0.84
CA GLY A 285 28.34 -1.91 -0.44
C GLY A 285 27.48 -1.52 -1.65
N LYS A 286 27.91 -1.97 -2.84
CA LYS A 286 27.21 -1.77 -4.11
C LYS A 286 25.87 -2.52 -4.12
N ARG A 287 24.75 -1.78 -4.06
CA ARG A 287 23.37 -2.31 -3.98
C ARG A 287 22.82 -2.76 -5.33
N VAL A 288 23.34 -2.20 -6.44
CA VAL A 288 22.95 -2.59 -7.81
C VAL A 288 23.97 -3.53 -8.43
N ASN A 289 23.57 -4.77 -8.74
CA ASN A 289 24.41 -5.78 -9.39
C ASN A 289 23.75 -6.31 -10.68
N ALA A 290 23.40 -5.38 -11.58
CA ALA A 290 22.67 -5.67 -12.81
C ALA A 290 23.54 -6.41 -13.85
N ARG A 291 23.04 -7.58 -14.30
CA ARG A 291 23.64 -8.37 -15.39
C ARG A 291 23.74 -7.53 -16.67
N ARG A 292 24.81 -7.78 -17.45
CA ARG A 292 25.05 -7.13 -18.75
C ARG A 292 24.96 -8.15 -19.92
N PRO A 293 24.45 -7.76 -21.11
CA PRO A 293 23.74 -6.51 -21.41
C PRO A 293 22.51 -6.35 -20.51
N LEU A 294 22.07 -5.11 -20.32
CA LEU A 294 20.96 -4.82 -19.39
C LEU A 294 19.67 -5.47 -19.89
N HIS A 295 18.80 -5.84 -18.95
CA HIS A 295 17.44 -6.26 -19.30
C HIS A 295 16.67 -5.06 -19.89
N PRO A 296 15.83 -5.21 -20.93
CA PRO A 296 15.12 -4.07 -21.55
C PRO A 296 14.34 -3.20 -20.56
N HIS A 297 13.75 -3.81 -19.52
CA HIS A 297 13.16 -3.08 -18.40
C HIS A 297 14.14 -2.09 -17.74
N LEU A 298 15.38 -2.49 -17.45
CA LEU A 298 16.38 -1.62 -16.84
C LEU A 298 16.89 -0.54 -17.80
N GLU A 299 16.93 -0.82 -19.11
CA GLU A 299 17.27 0.18 -20.12
C GLU A 299 16.19 1.26 -20.25
N ARG A 300 14.91 0.86 -20.24
CA ARG A 300 13.75 1.76 -20.19
C ARG A 300 13.69 2.54 -18.88
N SER A 301 13.89 1.89 -17.74
CA SER A 301 13.99 2.54 -16.43
C SER A 301 15.10 3.59 -16.41
N LEU A 302 16.29 3.27 -16.94
CA LEU A 302 17.37 4.26 -17.11
C LEU A 302 16.98 5.43 -18.04
N ALA A 303 16.11 5.23 -19.04
CA ALA A 303 15.63 6.34 -19.86
C ALA A 303 14.71 7.27 -19.06
N VAL A 304 13.78 6.72 -18.26
CA VAL A 304 12.87 7.49 -17.39
C VAL A 304 13.63 8.23 -16.27
N LEU A 305 14.61 7.58 -15.66
CA LEU A 305 15.26 8.07 -14.43
C LEU A 305 16.42 9.05 -14.66
N LYS A 306 16.98 9.14 -15.88
CA LYS A 306 18.11 10.04 -16.20
C LYS A 306 17.85 11.51 -15.91
N GLU A 307 16.63 11.99 -16.17
CA GLU A 307 16.27 13.40 -15.95
C GLU A 307 16.14 13.69 -14.45
N HIS A 308 15.39 12.87 -13.73
CA HIS A 308 15.24 12.96 -12.28
C HIS A 308 16.57 12.79 -11.52
N PHE A 309 17.54 12.07 -12.09
CA PHE A 309 18.90 12.03 -11.55
C PHE A 309 19.59 13.41 -11.61
N GLN A 310 19.42 14.18 -12.69
CA GLN A 310 19.98 15.54 -12.78
C GLN A 310 19.28 16.52 -11.83
N THR A 311 17.94 16.49 -11.77
CA THR A 311 17.15 17.41 -10.96
C THR A 311 17.14 17.00 -9.49
N THR A 312 16.44 15.91 -9.15
CA THR A 312 16.27 15.48 -7.77
C THR A 312 17.59 15.06 -7.11
N ILE A 313 18.40 14.20 -7.73
CA ILE A 313 19.62 13.71 -7.06
C ILE A 313 20.74 14.74 -7.05
N LEU A 314 21.19 15.22 -8.22
CA LEU A 314 22.39 16.07 -8.30
C LEU A 314 22.18 17.53 -7.85
N ALA A 315 20.94 18.05 -7.89
CA ALA A 315 20.65 19.46 -7.57
C ALA A 315 19.74 19.66 -6.34
N GLU A 316 18.72 18.83 -6.11
CA GLU A 316 17.82 19.03 -4.95
C GLU A 316 18.31 18.37 -3.67
N GLN A 317 18.83 17.13 -3.75
CA GLN A 317 19.36 16.38 -2.61
C GLN A 317 20.87 16.64 -2.39
N ASP A 318 21.65 16.84 -3.45
CA ASP A 318 23.11 17.08 -3.38
C ASP A 318 23.86 16.11 -2.42
N PRO A 319 23.64 14.79 -2.52
CA PRO A 319 24.06 13.84 -1.47
C PRO A 319 25.57 13.81 -1.27
N TRP A 320 26.36 14.00 -2.34
CA TRP A 320 27.81 13.93 -2.32
C TRP A 320 28.48 15.25 -1.95
N ALA A 321 27.73 16.29 -1.55
CA ALA A 321 28.31 17.40 -0.81
C ALA A 321 28.92 16.92 0.52
N ALA A 322 28.31 15.91 1.17
CA ALA A 322 28.85 15.24 2.35
C ALA A 322 29.99 14.27 1.97
N GLU A 323 31.07 14.31 2.74
CA GLU A 323 32.29 13.52 2.50
C GLU A 323 32.04 12.01 2.54
N GLU A 324 31.30 11.53 3.54
CA GLU A 324 30.92 10.11 3.69
C GLU A 324 30.18 9.57 2.45
N LYS A 325 29.19 10.32 1.96
CA LYS A 325 28.41 9.94 0.76
C LYS A 325 29.24 10.08 -0.52
N ALA A 326 30.21 11.00 -0.57
CA ALA A 326 31.17 11.10 -1.67
C ALA A 326 32.16 9.92 -1.68
N ALA A 327 32.61 9.44 -0.51
CA ALA A 327 33.42 8.24 -0.37
C ALA A 327 32.65 6.97 -0.83
N HIS A 328 31.34 6.89 -0.56
CA HIS A 328 30.48 5.84 -1.13
C HIS A 328 30.46 5.88 -2.67
N LEU A 329 30.23 7.05 -3.29
CA LEU A 329 30.32 7.21 -4.74
C LEU A 329 31.68 6.71 -5.30
N LEU A 330 32.78 7.01 -4.62
CA LEU A 330 34.11 6.52 -4.99
C LEU A 330 34.28 5.00 -4.82
N ASN A 331 33.49 4.34 -3.98
CA ASN A 331 33.44 2.88 -3.88
C ASN A 331 32.63 2.22 -5.02
N LEU A 332 31.68 2.94 -5.62
CA LEU A 332 30.91 2.46 -6.78
C LEU A 332 31.69 2.54 -8.11
N ILE A 333 32.80 3.29 -8.16
CA ILE A 333 33.66 3.42 -9.35
C ILE A 333 34.71 2.28 -9.37
N PRO A 334 34.70 1.38 -10.38
CA PRO A 334 35.53 0.18 -10.39
C PRO A 334 36.98 0.40 -10.85
N ASP A 335 37.37 1.63 -11.20
CA ASP A 335 38.71 2.01 -11.66
C ASP A 335 39.47 2.72 -10.53
N THR A 336 40.56 2.11 -10.07
CA THR A 336 41.35 2.60 -8.93
C THR A 336 42.19 3.83 -9.26
N THR A 337 42.64 4.00 -10.51
CA THR A 337 43.37 5.19 -10.96
C THR A 337 42.45 6.38 -11.04
N LEU A 338 41.26 6.21 -11.65
CA LEU A 338 40.25 7.26 -11.70
C LEU A 338 39.73 7.61 -10.31
N LYS A 339 39.49 6.61 -9.45
CA LYS A 339 39.11 6.82 -8.04
C LYS A 339 40.13 7.68 -7.28
N ALA A 340 41.42 7.36 -7.39
CA ALA A 340 42.47 8.13 -6.72
C ALA A 340 42.59 9.57 -7.25
N ALA A 341 42.40 9.77 -8.56
CA ALA A 341 42.38 11.10 -9.17
C ALA A 341 41.15 11.93 -8.74
N LEU A 342 39.98 11.31 -8.62
CA LEU A 342 38.75 11.93 -8.11
C LEU A 342 38.88 12.31 -6.63
N GLN A 343 39.31 11.37 -5.77
CA GLN A 343 39.56 11.60 -4.35
C GLN A 343 40.45 12.83 -4.16
N LYS A 344 41.66 12.83 -4.75
CA LYS A 344 42.60 13.96 -4.67
C LYS A 344 41.97 15.29 -5.12
N LYS A 345 41.12 15.29 -6.15
CA LYS A 345 40.44 16.49 -6.66
C LYS A 345 39.36 16.99 -5.69
N TRP A 346 38.71 16.10 -4.95
CA TRP A 346 37.66 16.43 -3.99
C TRP A 346 38.25 16.80 -2.62
N ASP A 347 39.33 16.15 -2.18
CA ASP A 347 40.12 16.57 -1.00
C ASP A 347 40.63 18.00 -1.16
N SER A 348 41.04 18.37 -2.38
CA SER A 348 41.49 19.73 -2.73
C SER A 348 40.37 20.78 -2.73
N ALA A 349 39.10 20.36 -2.69
CA ALA A 349 37.93 21.25 -2.67
C ALA A 349 36.69 20.51 -2.10
N PRO A 350 36.60 20.28 -0.78
CA PRO A 350 35.60 19.37 -0.20
C PRO A 350 34.15 19.76 -0.54
N SER A 351 33.88 21.07 -0.54
CA SER A 351 32.58 21.69 -0.81
C SER A 351 32.10 21.64 -2.28
N ARG A 352 32.73 20.85 -3.16
CA ARG A 352 32.24 20.62 -4.53
C ARG A 352 30.85 19.99 -4.52
N PRO A 353 29.81 20.60 -5.15
CA PRO A 353 28.48 20.01 -5.25
C PRO A 353 28.46 18.70 -6.06
N SER A 354 27.43 17.88 -5.84
CA SER A 354 27.22 16.57 -6.48
C SER A 354 27.23 16.65 -8.00
N ALA A 355 26.59 17.66 -8.59
CA ALA A 355 26.64 17.91 -10.03
C ALA A 355 28.08 18.13 -10.55
N SER A 356 28.93 18.83 -9.79
CA SER A 356 30.35 19.03 -10.12
C SER A 356 31.16 17.74 -9.93
N LYS A 357 30.90 16.99 -8.84
CA LYS A 357 31.53 15.68 -8.58
C LYS A 357 31.15 14.66 -9.67
N TRP A 358 29.92 14.68 -10.18
CA TRP A 358 29.48 13.84 -11.32
C TRP A 358 30.20 14.18 -12.63
N ALA A 359 30.33 15.47 -12.94
CA ALA A 359 31.04 15.94 -14.13
C ALA A 359 32.55 15.66 -14.06
N ASP A 360 33.15 15.64 -12.86
CA ASP A 360 34.57 15.30 -12.66
C ASP A 360 34.91 13.88 -13.13
N ILE A 361 33.97 12.93 -13.00
CA ILE A 361 34.17 11.54 -13.44
C ILE A 361 34.47 11.49 -14.94
N ASP A 362 33.65 12.18 -15.76
CA ASP A 362 33.86 12.23 -17.21
C ASP A 362 35.07 13.08 -17.59
N ALA A 363 35.31 14.18 -16.87
CA ALA A 363 36.41 15.09 -17.15
C ALA A 363 37.78 14.44 -16.89
N LEU A 364 37.95 13.76 -15.76
CA LEU A 364 39.20 13.06 -15.42
C LEU A 364 39.40 11.79 -16.25
N ALA A 365 38.33 11.07 -16.57
CA ALA A 365 38.42 9.93 -17.49
C ALA A 365 38.91 10.37 -18.88
N LYS A 366 38.38 11.48 -19.40
CA LYS A 366 38.83 12.07 -20.68
C LYS A 366 40.23 12.68 -20.62
N SER A 367 40.70 13.13 -19.45
CA SER A 367 42.07 13.62 -19.26
C SER A 367 43.11 12.50 -18.98
N GLY A 368 42.78 11.24 -19.27
CA GLY A 368 43.72 10.11 -19.17
C GLY A 368 43.84 9.49 -17.78
N ALA A 369 42.96 9.79 -16.82
CA ALA A 369 42.95 9.12 -15.52
C ALA A 369 42.17 7.78 -15.51
N LEU A 370 41.51 7.43 -16.62
CA LEU A 370 40.85 6.13 -16.81
C LEU A 370 41.88 5.07 -17.24
N SER A 371 41.97 3.97 -16.48
CA SER A 371 42.81 2.81 -16.78
C SER A 371 42.01 1.63 -17.36
N LYS A 372 40.71 1.55 -17.05
CA LYS A 372 39.75 0.58 -17.58
C LYS A 372 39.14 1.04 -18.91
N THR A 373 38.24 0.23 -19.49
CA THR A 373 37.59 0.62 -20.75
C THR A 373 36.55 1.72 -20.52
N PRO A 374 36.26 2.58 -21.52
CA PRO A 374 35.13 3.51 -21.45
C PRO A 374 33.77 2.83 -21.23
N LYS A 375 33.66 1.53 -21.59
CA LYS A 375 32.47 0.71 -21.33
C LYS A 375 32.31 0.40 -19.84
N ASP A 376 33.39 0.02 -19.15
CA ASP A 376 33.35 -0.25 -17.70
C ASP A 376 32.88 0.98 -16.91
N LEU A 377 33.33 2.17 -17.34
CA LEU A 377 32.89 3.44 -16.74
C LEU A 377 31.42 3.74 -17.04
N LEU A 378 30.96 3.52 -18.27
CA LEU A 378 29.56 3.70 -18.66
C LEU A 378 28.64 2.77 -17.85
N GLU A 379 29.00 1.49 -17.72
CA GLU A 379 28.22 0.50 -16.96
C GLU A 379 28.22 0.83 -15.45
N ALA A 380 29.34 1.30 -14.88
CA ALA A 380 29.38 1.81 -13.52
C ALA A 380 28.47 3.04 -13.32
N LYS A 381 28.49 4.01 -14.24
CA LYS A 381 27.62 5.20 -14.17
C LYS A 381 26.13 4.85 -14.33
N GLN A 382 25.78 3.83 -15.12
CA GLN A 382 24.42 3.28 -15.17
C GLN A 382 23.99 2.68 -13.83
N ASP A 383 24.84 1.87 -13.21
CA ASP A 383 24.54 1.25 -11.90
C ASP A 383 24.40 2.31 -10.79
N ILE A 384 25.22 3.36 -10.81
CA ILE A 384 25.10 4.50 -9.88
C ILE A 384 23.79 5.26 -10.08
N ILE A 385 23.36 5.51 -11.33
CA ILE A 385 22.04 6.13 -11.58
C ILE A 385 20.94 5.26 -10.96
N LEU A 386 20.95 3.96 -11.23
CA LEU A 386 19.96 3.02 -10.69
C LEU A 386 19.97 2.99 -9.14
N GLU A 387 21.12 2.95 -8.48
CA GLU A 387 21.22 2.89 -7.01
C GLU A 387 20.60 4.12 -6.30
N TYR A 388 20.64 5.27 -6.97
CA TYR A 388 20.12 6.55 -6.48
C TYR A 388 18.71 6.90 -6.96
N THR A 389 18.12 6.19 -7.91
CA THR A 389 16.82 6.61 -8.53
C THR A 389 15.82 5.48 -8.76
N TYR A 390 16.25 4.23 -8.82
CA TYR A 390 15.36 3.12 -9.11
C TYR A 390 14.46 2.81 -7.90
N PRO A 391 13.17 2.47 -8.11
CA PRO A 391 12.22 2.13 -7.03
C PRO A 391 12.76 1.12 -6.03
N ARG A 392 12.73 1.53 -4.76
CA ARG A 392 12.85 0.68 -3.58
C ARG A 392 11.41 0.29 -3.18
N LEU A 393 11.17 -1.02 -3.03
CA LEU A 393 9.85 -1.60 -2.82
C LEU A 393 9.88 -2.45 -1.55
N ASP A 394 8.81 -2.42 -0.74
CA ASP A 394 8.56 -3.55 0.18
C ASP A 394 8.07 -4.73 -0.66
N ALA A 395 9.03 -5.59 -1.00
CA ALA A 395 8.76 -6.77 -1.80
C ALA A 395 7.99 -7.85 -1.01
N GLU A 396 8.00 -7.87 0.33
CA GLU A 396 7.23 -8.84 1.12
C GLU A 396 5.73 -8.53 1.14
N VAL A 397 5.34 -7.25 1.07
CA VAL A 397 3.95 -6.81 0.79
C VAL A 397 3.44 -7.44 -0.51
N SER A 398 4.32 -7.55 -1.51
CA SER A 398 3.99 -8.01 -2.86
C SER A 398 3.87 -9.54 -2.98
N LYS A 399 4.62 -10.30 -2.17
CA LYS A 399 4.92 -11.74 -2.40
C LYS A 399 3.84 -12.73 -1.95
N LYS A 400 2.87 -12.33 -1.11
CA LYS A 400 1.91 -13.26 -0.47
C LYS A 400 0.46 -12.83 -0.67
N LEU A 401 -0.39 -13.78 -1.09
CA LEU A 401 -1.82 -13.57 -1.35
C LEU A 401 -2.61 -13.13 -0.10
N ASN A 402 -2.14 -13.49 1.10
CA ASN A 402 -2.80 -13.15 2.38
C ASN A 402 -2.32 -11.85 3.05
N HIS A 403 -1.54 -11.02 2.35
CA HIS A 403 -1.08 -9.74 2.89
C HIS A 403 -2.22 -8.72 3.03
N LEU A 404 -2.20 -7.95 4.12
CA LEU A 404 -3.18 -6.90 4.43
C LEU A 404 -2.57 -5.52 4.15
N LEU A 405 -3.18 -4.74 3.27
CA LEU A 405 -2.68 -3.39 2.94
C LEU A 405 -3.77 -2.32 3.17
N LYS A 406 -3.35 -1.15 3.67
CA LYS A 406 -4.21 -0.03 4.07
C LYS A 406 -5.17 0.39 2.95
N SER A 407 -6.47 0.44 3.29
CA SER A 407 -7.52 0.80 2.34
C SER A 407 -7.31 2.20 1.74
N PRO A 408 -7.67 2.41 0.46
CA PRO A 408 -7.91 3.75 -0.07
C PRO A 408 -8.91 4.53 0.81
N PHE A 409 -8.83 5.85 0.75
CA PHE A 409 -9.67 6.82 1.45
C PHE A 409 -9.67 6.79 2.98
N VAL A 410 -8.95 5.90 3.69
CA VAL A 410 -8.87 6.02 5.17
C VAL A 410 -8.04 7.24 5.59
N ILE A 411 -8.28 7.73 6.81
CA ILE A 411 -7.45 8.78 7.41
C ILE A 411 -6.13 8.19 7.87
N HIS A 412 -5.02 8.89 7.65
CA HIS A 412 -3.76 8.57 8.32
C HIS A 412 -3.70 9.29 9.69
N PRO A 413 -3.72 8.56 10.82
CA PRO A 413 -3.98 9.16 12.13
C PRO A 413 -2.94 10.18 12.58
N GLY A 414 -1.67 10.01 12.19
CA GLY A 414 -0.59 10.94 12.51
C GLY A 414 -0.44 12.17 11.60
N THR A 415 -1.37 12.39 10.65
CA THR A 415 -1.34 13.55 9.72
C THR A 415 -2.72 14.12 9.40
N GLY A 416 -3.80 13.37 9.66
CA GLY A 416 -5.16 13.74 9.30
C GLY A 416 -5.50 13.62 7.82
N ARG A 417 -4.51 13.40 6.94
CA ARG A 417 -4.69 13.35 5.48
C ARG A 417 -5.44 12.10 5.06
N VAL A 418 -6.29 12.26 4.05
CA VAL A 418 -6.98 11.14 3.38
C VAL A 418 -5.99 10.36 2.52
N CYS A 419 -6.07 9.02 2.52
CA CYS A 419 -5.30 8.15 1.63
C CYS A 419 -5.90 8.17 0.20
N VAL A 420 -5.74 9.28 -0.51
CA VAL A 420 -6.36 9.53 -1.83
C VAL A 420 -5.66 8.80 -2.98
N PRO A 421 -6.39 8.42 -4.05
CA PRO A 421 -5.80 8.03 -5.32
C PRO A 421 -4.86 9.08 -5.95
N ILE A 422 -3.92 8.61 -6.76
CA ILE A 422 -2.97 9.41 -7.55
C ILE A 422 -3.27 9.19 -9.05
N ASP A 423 -3.35 10.27 -9.82
CA ASP A 423 -3.51 10.21 -11.29
C ASP A 423 -2.15 10.06 -11.97
N THR A 424 -1.83 8.86 -12.47
CA THR A 424 -0.50 8.58 -13.07
C THR A 424 -0.23 9.36 -14.34
N ARG A 425 -1.26 9.92 -14.98
CA ARG A 425 -1.14 10.75 -16.20
C ARG A 425 -0.56 12.15 -15.92
N LYS A 426 -0.53 12.53 -14.65
CA LYS A 426 -0.12 13.84 -14.10
C LYS A 426 0.65 13.64 -12.79
N VAL A 427 1.46 12.58 -12.68
CA VAL A 427 2.09 12.18 -11.40
C VAL A 427 3.05 13.24 -10.84
N GLU A 428 3.65 14.05 -11.71
CA GLU A 428 4.47 15.22 -11.34
C GLU A 428 3.67 16.38 -10.72
N GLU A 429 2.34 16.44 -10.94
CA GLU A 429 1.45 17.46 -10.36
C GLU A 429 0.94 17.07 -8.96
N PHE A 430 1.22 15.85 -8.48
CA PHE A 430 0.72 15.38 -7.18
C PHE A 430 1.57 15.90 -6.01
N ASP A 431 1.06 16.91 -5.31
CA ASP A 431 1.64 17.40 -4.05
C ASP A 431 1.05 16.67 -2.81
N PRO A 432 1.81 15.81 -2.11
CA PRO A 432 1.36 15.14 -0.88
C PRO A 432 1.12 16.11 0.29
N LEU A 433 1.61 17.35 0.21
CA LEU A 433 1.42 18.40 1.20
C LEU A 433 0.10 19.17 1.02
N SER A 434 -0.50 19.12 -0.18
CA SER A 434 -1.82 19.70 -0.49
C SER A 434 -3.00 18.78 -0.18
N VAL A 435 -2.78 17.45 -0.11
CA VAL A 435 -3.84 16.44 0.10
C VAL A 435 -4.66 16.76 1.37
N PRO A 436 -5.99 16.92 1.27
CA PRO A 436 -6.78 17.48 2.37
C PRO A 436 -6.83 16.60 3.62
N THR A 437 -6.94 17.23 4.78
CA THR A 437 -7.16 16.57 6.07
C THR A 437 -8.65 16.38 6.37
N VAL A 438 -8.97 15.40 7.21
CA VAL A 438 -10.33 15.16 7.71
C VAL A 438 -10.95 16.42 8.36
N THR A 439 -10.15 17.24 9.05
CA THR A 439 -10.62 18.48 9.66
C THR A 439 -10.88 19.59 8.64
N GLN A 440 -10.09 19.69 7.58
CA GLN A 440 -10.36 20.60 6.46
C GLN A 440 -11.65 20.20 5.75
N LEU A 441 -11.82 18.92 5.42
CA LEU A 441 -12.99 18.42 4.72
C LEU A 441 -14.30 18.58 5.51
N LEU A 442 -14.26 18.46 6.84
CA LEU A 442 -15.45 18.70 7.66
C LEU A 442 -15.80 20.20 7.73
N GLN A 443 -14.79 21.07 7.88
CA GLN A 443 -14.97 22.52 7.80
C GLN A 443 -15.53 22.97 6.44
N GLU A 444 -15.03 22.40 5.33
CA GLU A 444 -15.51 22.71 3.98
C GLU A 444 -17.00 22.37 3.75
N ILE A 445 -17.56 21.35 4.43
CA ILE A 445 -19.00 21.08 4.35
C ILE A 445 -19.79 22.06 5.22
N ASP A 446 -19.28 22.41 6.40
CA ASP A 446 -19.98 23.27 7.35
C ASP A 446 -19.94 24.76 6.91
N ASP A 447 -18.97 25.16 6.08
CA ASP A 447 -18.92 26.44 5.36
C ASP A 447 -19.66 26.43 3.99
N TRP A 448 -20.21 25.28 3.56
CA TRP A 448 -20.84 25.16 2.23
C TRP A 448 -22.14 25.97 2.14
N SER A 449 -22.16 26.93 1.22
CA SER A 449 -23.27 27.89 1.00
C SER A 449 -23.88 27.82 -0.41
N GLY A 450 -23.57 26.77 -1.18
CA GLY A 450 -24.15 26.56 -2.51
C GLY A 450 -25.61 26.08 -2.46
N GLU A 451 -26.42 26.52 -3.43
CA GLU A 451 -27.87 26.27 -3.53
C GLU A 451 -28.23 24.77 -3.46
N GLU A 452 -29.28 24.44 -2.71
CA GLU A 452 -29.84 23.08 -2.69
C GLU A 452 -30.63 22.81 -3.98
N THR A 453 -29.94 22.27 -4.99
CA THR A 453 -30.59 21.67 -6.16
C THR A 453 -31.39 20.43 -5.76
N ASP A 454 -32.53 20.14 -6.41
CA ASP A 454 -33.41 18.98 -6.12
C ASP A 454 -32.70 17.62 -6.08
N LYS A 455 -31.50 17.51 -6.69
CA LYS A 455 -30.64 16.33 -6.58
C LYS A 455 -29.82 16.40 -5.29
N LYS A 456 -30.24 15.58 -4.31
CA LYS A 456 -29.55 15.37 -3.02
C LYS A 456 -28.07 14.99 -3.18
N MET A 457 -27.22 16.01 -3.18
CA MET A 457 -25.76 15.94 -3.31
C MET A 457 -25.13 15.21 -2.11
N GLN A 458 -24.08 14.42 -2.33
CA GLN A 458 -23.34 13.77 -1.24
C GLN A 458 -22.33 14.75 -0.64
N ASP A 459 -22.11 14.72 0.68
CA ASP A 459 -21.30 15.74 1.35
C ASP A 459 -19.85 15.82 0.83
N TRP A 460 -19.24 14.70 0.40
CA TRP A 460 -17.91 14.72 -0.22
C TRP A 460 -17.88 15.48 -1.58
N GLU A 461 -19.01 15.66 -2.25
CA GLU A 461 -19.09 16.43 -3.50
C GLU A 461 -18.99 17.94 -3.29
N LYS A 462 -19.18 18.41 -2.04
CA LYS A 462 -19.05 19.81 -1.60
C LYS A 462 -17.61 20.19 -1.24
N THR A 463 -16.67 19.25 -1.31
CA THR A 463 -15.33 19.35 -0.69
C THR A 463 -14.19 19.11 -1.67
N SER A 464 -12.98 19.48 -1.27
CA SER A 464 -11.70 19.18 -1.93
C SER A 464 -11.40 17.66 -2.05
N LEU A 465 -12.19 16.79 -1.40
CA LEU A 465 -12.16 15.35 -1.65
C LEU A 465 -12.79 14.94 -2.99
N LYS A 466 -13.67 15.78 -3.58
CA LYS A 466 -14.43 15.45 -4.80
C LYS A 466 -13.57 14.95 -5.98
N PRO A 467 -12.45 15.60 -6.38
CA PRO A 467 -11.69 15.18 -7.56
C PRO A 467 -11.13 13.76 -7.42
N TYR A 468 -10.72 13.38 -6.21
CA TYR A 468 -10.17 12.08 -5.89
C TYR A 468 -11.24 10.97 -5.92
N VAL A 469 -12.45 11.25 -5.44
CA VAL A 469 -13.59 10.32 -5.52
C VAL A 469 -14.13 10.21 -6.95
N ASP A 470 -14.19 11.30 -7.71
CA ASP A 470 -14.57 11.28 -9.13
C ASP A 470 -13.55 10.49 -9.97
N TYR A 471 -12.25 10.63 -9.70
CA TYR A 471 -11.20 9.80 -10.32
C TYR A 471 -11.39 8.31 -9.97
N PHE A 472 -11.60 7.98 -8.68
CA PHE A 472 -11.84 6.61 -8.26
C PHE A 472 -13.10 6.00 -8.89
N ARG A 473 -14.21 6.76 -8.97
CA ARG A 473 -15.45 6.30 -9.61
C ARG A 473 -15.24 5.99 -11.10
N ARG A 474 -14.41 6.76 -11.81
CA ARG A 474 -14.02 6.48 -13.21
C ARG A 474 -13.16 5.22 -13.34
N PHE A 475 -12.18 5.05 -12.44
CA PHE A 475 -11.36 3.83 -12.38
C PHE A 475 -12.23 2.57 -12.14
N VAL A 476 -13.13 2.63 -11.14
CA VAL A 476 -14.02 1.51 -10.79
C VAL A 476 -15.01 1.20 -11.90
N ALA A 477 -15.54 2.20 -12.61
CA ALA A 477 -16.38 1.97 -13.79
C ALA A 477 -15.60 1.19 -14.87
N GLY A 478 -14.39 1.64 -15.22
CA GLY A 478 -13.54 0.96 -16.22
C GLY A 478 -13.17 -0.47 -15.83
N LEU A 479 -12.95 -0.75 -14.54
CA LEU A 479 -12.73 -2.11 -14.04
C LEU A 479 -13.98 -2.98 -14.21
N VAL A 480 -15.13 -2.53 -13.72
CA VAL A 480 -16.40 -3.28 -13.79
C VAL A 480 -16.87 -3.49 -15.23
N ASP A 481 -16.59 -2.55 -16.14
CA ASP A 481 -16.90 -2.69 -17.57
C ASP A 481 -16.05 -3.76 -18.27
N GLU A 482 -14.82 -4.04 -17.83
CA GLU A 482 -13.99 -5.15 -18.36
C GLU A 482 -14.31 -6.52 -17.74
N GLU A 483 -15.00 -6.59 -16.60
CA GLU A 483 -15.44 -7.87 -16.01
C GLU A 483 -16.68 -8.43 -16.73
N LYS A 484 -17.60 -7.58 -17.22
CA LYS A 484 -18.84 -8.01 -17.92
C LYS A 484 -18.57 -8.99 -19.09
N PRO A 485 -17.60 -8.75 -20.00
CA PRO A 485 -17.31 -9.66 -21.11
C PRO A 485 -16.48 -10.88 -20.70
N ALA A 486 -15.92 -10.92 -19.49
CA ALA A 486 -15.32 -12.13 -18.93
C ALA A 486 -16.43 -13.05 -18.40
N LEU A 487 -17.30 -12.52 -17.53
CA LEU A 487 -18.47 -13.23 -17.00
C LEU A 487 -19.41 -13.77 -18.09
N LYS A 488 -19.55 -13.04 -19.21
CA LYS A 488 -20.31 -13.54 -20.36
C LYS A 488 -19.66 -14.79 -20.98
N ARG A 489 -18.35 -14.76 -21.26
CA ARG A 489 -17.63 -15.91 -21.84
C ARG A 489 -17.60 -17.11 -20.89
N GLU A 490 -17.37 -16.88 -19.61
CA GLU A 490 -17.41 -17.94 -18.58
C GLU A 490 -18.80 -18.59 -18.47
N ARG A 491 -19.88 -17.85 -18.75
CA ARG A 491 -21.24 -18.39 -18.84
C ARG A 491 -21.51 -19.16 -20.14
N GLU A 492 -20.92 -18.75 -21.25
CA GLU A 492 -21.03 -19.44 -22.55
C GLU A 492 -20.21 -20.75 -22.51
N GLU A 493 -18.92 -20.69 -22.17
CA GLU A 493 -18.03 -21.85 -22.00
C GLU A 493 -18.54 -22.83 -20.90
N GLY A 494 -19.14 -22.29 -19.83
CA GLY A 494 -19.74 -23.07 -18.75
C GLY A 494 -21.11 -23.69 -19.07
N ALA A 495 -21.80 -23.23 -20.12
CA ALA A 495 -23.01 -23.86 -20.63
C ALA A 495 -22.65 -25.03 -21.54
N ASP A 496 -21.76 -24.82 -22.52
CA ASP A 496 -21.23 -25.86 -23.42
C ASP A 496 -20.64 -27.04 -22.61
N ALA A 497 -19.97 -26.76 -21.49
CA ALA A 497 -19.40 -27.77 -20.59
C ALA A 497 -20.43 -28.59 -19.78
N MET A 498 -21.73 -28.31 -19.88
CA MET A 498 -22.83 -29.08 -19.26
C MET A 498 -23.79 -29.72 -20.28
N GLU A 499 -23.51 -29.62 -21.59
CA GLU A 499 -24.31 -30.27 -22.66
C GLU A 499 -23.68 -31.59 -23.19
N PHE A 500 -22.72 -32.19 -22.47
CA PHE A 500 -22.01 -33.43 -22.85
C PHE A 500 -22.09 -34.55 -21.78
#